data_AF-A0A5D0MN15-F1
#
_entry.id   AF-A0A5D0MN15-F1
#
_cell.length_a   1.000
_cell.length_b   1.000
_cell.length_c   1.000
_cell.angle_alpha   90.00
_cell.angle_beta   90.00
_cell.angle_gamma   90.00
#
_symmetry.space_group_name_H-M   'P 1'
#
loop_
_entity.id
_entity.type
_entity.pdbx_description
1 polymer ?
#
loop_
_entity_poly.entity_id
_entity_poly.type
_entity_poly.pdbx_seq_one_letter_code
_entity_poly.pdbx_strand_id
1 'polypeptide(L)'
;MSKFCFKKYLLLFVAALFFASTFATVSCATVSNGTGVKSNYKNSQLNMSEYEGTLISADKLKSWLDNGMRTEDGKPVVVIERTSGVSGVDYDSDGKPDYIPGSVISPFGSLQEVRSDGPVNNVSMILSGPTMNRRLQEYGITKDTVVVFTGVPGYIITRGWWTFYYWGFSEENIKVLDGGTKAYFDAGYYTTNEPKIVKSSSFKISDLPDKSIRVERIDNVNIV
;
A
#
# COMPACT_ATOMS: atom_id res chain seq x y z
N MET A 1 12.80 -64.39 36.42
CA MET A 1 12.83 -63.77 35.08
C MET A 1 11.45 -63.89 34.44
N SER A 2 10.68 -62.81 34.34
CA SER A 2 9.62 -62.59 33.31
C SER A 2 8.72 -61.38 33.61
N LYS A 3 8.60 -60.93 34.87
CA LYS A 3 7.69 -59.81 35.23
C LYS A 3 8.30 -58.40 35.18
N PHE A 4 9.62 -58.28 35.04
CA PHE A 4 10.30 -56.98 35.04
C PHE A 4 10.48 -56.36 33.63
N CYS A 5 10.37 -57.17 32.57
CA CYS A 5 10.54 -56.71 31.19
C CYS A 5 9.27 -56.06 30.63
N PHE A 6 8.09 -56.56 30.99
CA PHE A 6 6.80 -56.09 30.46
C PHE A 6 6.49 -54.62 30.84
N LYS A 7 6.90 -54.18 32.04
CA LYS A 7 6.70 -52.80 32.49
C LYS A 7 7.54 -51.78 31.71
N LYS A 8 8.73 -52.14 31.22
CA LYS A 8 9.58 -51.22 30.45
C LYS A 8 9.05 -51.02 29.02
N TYR A 9 8.51 -52.07 28.40
CA TYR A 9 7.87 -51.95 27.09
C TYR A 9 6.49 -51.29 27.15
N LEU A 10 5.73 -51.50 28.23
CA LEU A 10 4.45 -50.80 28.46
C LEU A 10 4.65 -49.29 28.70
N LEU A 11 5.69 -48.90 29.44
CA LEU A 11 6.01 -47.47 29.65
C LEU A 11 6.50 -46.79 28.36
N LEU A 12 7.27 -47.51 27.53
CA LEU A 12 7.75 -47.01 26.23
C LEU A 12 6.61 -46.88 25.21
N PHE A 13 5.60 -47.76 25.25
CA PHE A 13 4.43 -47.67 24.39
C PHE A 13 3.50 -46.50 24.77
N VAL A 14 3.32 -46.24 26.07
CA VAL A 14 2.51 -45.10 26.56
C VAL A 14 3.22 -43.76 26.32
N ALA A 15 4.56 -43.71 26.41
CA ALA A 15 5.32 -42.50 26.06
C ALA A 15 5.29 -42.19 24.54
N ALA A 16 5.30 -43.21 23.68
CA ALA A 16 5.18 -43.04 22.24
C ALA A 16 3.77 -42.57 21.81
N LEU A 17 2.72 -42.93 22.55
CA LEU A 17 1.35 -42.45 22.32
C LEU A 17 1.13 -41.00 22.77
N PHE A 18 1.88 -40.51 23.76
CA PHE A 18 1.84 -39.11 24.18
C PHE A 18 2.72 -38.18 23.32
N PHE A 19 3.77 -38.69 22.66
CA PHE A 19 4.58 -37.90 21.73
C PHE A 19 3.95 -37.78 20.33
N ALA A 20 2.98 -38.63 20.00
CA ALA A 20 2.23 -38.58 18.75
C ALA A 20 0.98 -37.68 18.78
N SER A 21 0.64 -37.07 19.93
CA SER A 21 -0.61 -36.31 20.11
C SER A 21 -0.46 -34.80 20.33
N THR A 22 0.74 -34.22 20.17
CA THR A 22 0.94 -32.75 20.22
C THR A 22 1.40 -32.13 18.90
N PHE A 23 1.38 -32.90 17.81
CA PHE A 23 1.68 -32.39 16.47
C PHE A 23 0.40 -32.18 15.65
N ALA A 24 -0.54 -31.40 16.18
CA ALA A 24 -1.69 -30.92 15.41
C ALA A 24 -2.36 -29.70 16.06
N THR A 25 -1.64 -28.58 16.21
CA THR A 25 -2.23 -27.22 16.15
C THR A 25 -1.14 -26.14 16.07
N VAL A 26 -0.60 -25.89 14.88
CA VAL A 26 -0.46 -24.52 14.36
C VAL A 26 -0.93 -24.59 12.93
N SER A 27 -2.25 -24.46 12.78
CA SER A 27 -2.89 -24.17 11.52
C SER A 27 -2.39 -22.79 11.09
N CYS A 28 -1.53 -22.77 10.07
CA CYS A 28 -1.48 -21.67 9.12
C CYS A 28 -2.93 -21.33 8.77
N ALA A 29 -3.31 -20.05 8.81
CA ALA A 29 -4.61 -19.58 8.38
C ALA A 29 -4.81 -19.92 6.90
N THR A 30 -5.19 -21.18 6.68
CA THR A 30 -5.82 -21.70 5.50
C THR A 30 -7.23 -21.15 5.58
N VAL A 31 -7.63 -20.43 4.53
CA VAL A 31 -8.99 -19.95 4.30
C VAL A 31 -9.98 -21.04 4.70
N SER A 32 -10.69 -20.83 5.82
CA SER A 32 -11.81 -21.68 6.17
C SER A 32 -12.93 -21.36 5.18
N ASN A 33 -13.18 -22.26 4.24
CA ASN A 33 -14.45 -22.31 3.54
C ASN A 33 -15.51 -22.69 4.58
N GLY A 34 -16.08 -21.68 5.23
CA GLY A 34 -17.21 -21.82 6.13
C GLY A 34 -18.38 -22.41 5.39
N THR A 35 -18.84 -23.57 5.85
CA THR A 35 -20.14 -24.11 5.50
C THR A 35 -21.24 -23.16 5.97
N GLY A 36 -22.13 -22.75 5.05
CA GLY A 36 -23.53 -22.51 5.42
C GLY A 36 -24.09 -21.10 5.35
N VAL A 37 -23.39 -20.11 4.80
CA VAL A 37 -24.06 -18.90 4.26
C VAL A 37 -23.97 -18.98 2.75
N LYS A 38 -25.10 -19.15 2.06
CA LYS A 38 -25.16 -18.90 0.62
C LYS A 38 -24.97 -17.41 0.40
N SER A 39 -23.72 -16.98 0.38
CA SER A 39 -23.37 -15.64 -0.03
C SER A 39 -23.60 -15.60 -1.54
N ASN A 40 -24.61 -14.85 -1.99
CA ASN A 40 -24.84 -14.56 -3.42
C ASN A 40 -23.76 -13.63 -4.00
N TYR A 41 -22.56 -13.60 -3.43
CA TYR A 41 -21.41 -13.02 -4.10
C TYR A 41 -21.06 -13.98 -5.22
N LYS A 42 -21.33 -13.57 -6.46
CA LYS A 42 -20.64 -14.12 -7.61
C LYS A 42 -19.16 -14.06 -7.24
N ASN A 43 -18.51 -15.21 -7.10
CA ASN A 43 -17.07 -15.31 -7.17
C ASN A 43 -16.71 -14.97 -8.62
N SER A 44 -16.74 -13.67 -8.95
CA SER A 44 -16.05 -13.18 -10.12
C SER A 44 -14.59 -13.47 -9.81
N GLN A 45 -14.04 -14.49 -10.46
CA GLN A 45 -12.60 -14.60 -10.56
C GLN A 45 -12.12 -13.20 -10.98
N LEU A 46 -11.30 -12.59 -10.13
CA LEU A 46 -10.71 -11.30 -10.44
C LEU A 46 -9.96 -11.51 -11.75
N ASN A 47 -10.41 -10.85 -12.82
CA ASN A 47 -9.72 -10.89 -14.09
C ASN A 47 -8.41 -10.13 -13.88
N MET A 48 -7.32 -10.85 -13.63
CA MET A 48 -6.01 -10.24 -13.36
C MET A 48 -5.53 -9.34 -14.51
N SER A 49 -6.02 -9.56 -15.73
CA SER A 49 -5.81 -8.69 -16.89
C SER A 49 -6.35 -7.25 -16.70
N GLU A 50 -7.30 -7.04 -15.79
CA GLU A 50 -7.84 -5.73 -15.44
C GLU A 50 -6.88 -4.95 -14.53
N TYR A 51 -5.96 -5.64 -13.84
CA TYR A 51 -4.92 -5.06 -12.99
C TYR A 51 -3.55 -5.02 -13.68
N GLU A 52 -3.44 -5.54 -14.91
CA GLU A 52 -2.22 -5.48 -15.72
C GLU A 52 -1.89 -4.01 -16.02
N GLY A 53 -1.03 -3.45 -15.18
CA GLY A 53 -0.53 -2.10 -15.32
C GLY A 53 -0.59 -1.26 -14.07
N THR A 54 -1.36 -1.61 -13.03
CA THR A 54 -1.37 -0.84 -11.76
C THR A 54 -0.22 -1.25 -10.85
N LEU A 55 0.04 -2.54 -10.71
CA LEU A 55 1.20 -3.05 -9.98
C LEU A 55 2.43 -3.03 -10.88
N ILE A 56 3.57 -2.55 -10.35
CA ILE A 56 4.87 -2.62 -11.02
C ILE A 56 5.87 -3.37 -10.13
N SER A 57 6.80 -4.09 -10.75
CA SER A 57 7.87 -4.78 -10.04
C SER A 57 8.98 -3.81 -9.58
N ALA A 58 9.81 -4.27 -8.63
CA ALA A 58 11.02 -3.57 -8.23
C ALA A 58 11.96 -3.30 -9.42
N ASP A 59 12.18 -4.29 -10.28
CA ASP A 59 13.03 -4.18 -11.48
C ASP A 59 12.56 -3.08 -12.42
N LYS A 60 11.24 -2.98 -12.62
CA LYS A 60 10.65 -1.94 -13.47
C LYS A 60 10.81 -0.56 -12.86
N LEU A 61 10.60 -0.42 -11.54
CA LEU A 61 10.87 0.85 -10.88
C LEU A 61 12.36 1.21 -10.95
N LYS A 62 13.26 0.23 -10.76
CA LYS A 62 14.70 0.43 -10.88
C LYS A 62 15.11 0.94 -12.26
N SER A 63 14.56 0.37 -13.33
CA SER A 63 14.85 0.83 -14.69
C SER A 63 14.41 2.29 -14.91
N TRP A 64 13.29 2.71 -14.31
CA TRP A 64 12.83 4.10 -14.38
C TRP A 64 13.71 5.06 -13.58
N LEU A 65 14.20 4.63 -12.42
CA LEU A 65 15.17 5.38 -11.62
C LEU A 65 16.49 5.58 -12.38
N ASP A 66 17.01 4.52 -13.00
CA ASP A 66 18.23 4.55 -13.82
C ASP A 66 18.07 5.41 -15.07
N ASN A 67 16.83 5.49 -15.59
CA ASN A 67 16.45 6.39 -16.68
C ASN A 67 16.15 7.83 -16.20
N GLY A 68 16.68 8.24 -15.04
CA GLY A 68 16.54 9.60 -14.52
C GLY A 68 15.13 9.92 -14.03
N MET A 69 14.47 8.97 -13.37
CA MET A 69 13.06 9.05 -12.93
C MET A 69 12.11 9.25 -14.11
N ARG A 70 12.26 8.42 -15.14
CA ARG A 70 11.39 8.44 -16.32
C ARG A 70 10.98 7.05 -16.75
N THR A 71 9.74 6.91 -17.17
CA THR A 71 9.24 5.68 -17.82
C THR A 71 9.96 5.42 -19.14
N GLU A 72 9.73 4.25 -19.74
CA GLU A 72 10.31 3.87 -21.03
C GLU A 72 9.90 4.81 -22.17
N ASP A 73 8.67 5.34 -22.12
CA ASP A 73 8.14 6.36 -23.04
C ASP A 73 8.52 7.80 -22.65
N GLY A 74 9.35 7.96 -21.62
CA GLY A 74 9.94 9.24 -21.23
C GLY A 74 9.07 10.13 -20.32
N LYS A 75 7.92 9.65 -19.83
CA LYS A 75 7.10 10.39 -18.87
C LYS A 75 7.84 10.55 -17.54
N PRO A 76 7.72 11.71 -16.87
CA PRO A 76 8.32 11.90 -15.54
C PRO A 76 7.67 10.97 -14.50
N VAL A 77 8.50 10.40 -13.62
CA VAL A 77 8.07 9.53 -12.52
C VAL A 77 8.25 10.25 -11.18
N VAL A 78 7.22 10.18 -10.34
CA VAL A 78 7.29 10.58 -8.93
C VAL A 78 6.97 9.37 -8.06
N VAL A 79 7.92 8.97 -7.21
CA VAL A 79 7.71 7.92 -6.21
C VAL A 79 7.23 8.58 -4.92
N ILE A 80 6.07 8.16 -4.41
CA ILE A 80 5.49 8.62 -3.15
C ILE A 80 5.63 7.51 -2.11
N GLU A 81 6.47 7.78 -1.11
CA GLU A 81 6.72 6.89 0.00
C GLU A 81 5.73 7.19 1.14
N ARG A 82 4.74 6.31 1.30
CA ARG A 82 3.71 6.43 2.32
C ARG A 82 4.26 5.90 3.65
N THR A 83 4.24 6.72 4.70
CA THR A 83 4.74 6.33 6.03
C THR A 83 3.71 6.56 7.12
N SER A 84 3.54 5.61 8.05
CA SER A 84 2.62 5.73 9.19
C SER A 84 3.14 6.64 10.32
N GLY A 85 4.43 6.99 10.33
CA GLY A 85 5.09 7.69 11.45
C GLY A 85 5.27 6.86 12.73
N VAL A 86 4.72 5.64 12.77
CA VAL A 86 4.89 4.63 13.82
C VAL A 86 5.43 3.38 13.14
N SER A 87 6.74 3.16 13.25
CA SER A 87 7.47 1.97 12.77
C SER A 87 6.95 1.45 11.43
N GLY A 88 7.31 2.16 10.36
CA GLY A 88 6.87 1.85 8.99
C GLY A 88 7.78 2.45 7.93
N VAL A 89 9.04 2.69 8.29
CA VAL A 89 10.13 2.81 7.34
C VAL A 89 10.98 1.58 7.58
N ASP A 90 11.36 0.86 6.53
CA ASP A 90 12.42 -0.13 6.70
C ASP A 90 13.64 0.66 7.17
N TYR A 91 14.26 0.21 8.25
CA TYR A 91 15.44 0.87 8.78
C TYR A 91 16.67 0.13 8.25
N ASP A 92 17.69 0.88 7.83
CA ASP A 92 19.00 0.32 7.51
C ASP A 92 19.59 -0.39 8.75
N SER A 93 20.71 -1.08 8.55
CA SER A 93 21.42 -1.76 9.65
C SER A 93 21.86 -0.82 10.79
N ASP A 94 21.88 0.50 10.54
CA ASP A 94 22.25 1.53 11.51
C ASP A 94 21.01 2.19 12.16
N GLY A 95 19.80 1.72 11.86
CA GLY A 95 18.55 2.22 12.42
C GLY A 95 18.07 3.54 11.78
N LYS A 96 18.48 3.86 10.56
CA LYS A 96 18.01 5.05 9.82
C LYS A 96 16.95 4.67 8.77
N PRO A 97 15.96 5.54 8.54
CA PRO A 97 14.86 5.26 7.61
C PRO A 97 15.34 5.18 6.16
N ASP A 98 15.28 3.98 5.57
CA ASP A 98 15.67 3.72 4.19
C ASP A 98 14.50 4.03 3.22
N TYR A 99 14.77 4.92 2.28
CA TYR A 99 13.82 5.33 1.24
C TYR A 99 14.32 4.91 -0.15
N ILE A 100 13.37 4.78 -1.08
CA ILE A 100 13.74 4.62 -2.49
C ILE A 100 14.41 5.92 -2.98
N PRO A 101 15.58 5.87 -3.65
CA PRO A 101 16.26 7.07 -4.13
C PRO A 101 15.36 7.96 -4.98
N GLY A 102 15.28 9.25 -4.61
CA GLY A 102 14.44 10.20 -5.33
C GLY A 102 12.95 10.16 -4.96
N SER A 103 12.54 9.38 -3.96
CA SER A 103 11.17 9.35 -3.45
C SER A 103 10.81 10.61 -2.64
N VAL A 104 9.52 10.90 -2.59
CA VAL A 104 8.93 11.96 -1.79
C VAL A 104 8.20 11.33 -0.62
N ILE A 105 8.45 11.83 0.59
CA ILE A 105 7.81 11.29 1.79
C ILE A 105 6.42 11.88 1.96
N SER A 106 5.47 10.98 2.20
CA SER A 106 4.06 11.31 2.36
C SER A 106 3.52 10.61 3.61
N PRO A 107 3.53 11.30 4.76
CA PRO A 107 3.03 10.75 6.01
C PRO A 107 1.56 10.32 5.93
N PHE A 108 1.11 9.44 6.81
CA PHE A 108 -0.25 8.90 6.79
C PHE A 108 -1.32 10.00 6.70
N GLY A 109 -1.18 11.02 7.55
CA GLY A 109 -2.05 12.19 7.62
C GLY A 109 -2.01 13.12 6.41
N SER A 110 -1.06 12.99 5.47
CA SER A 110 -0.91 13.94 4.37
C SER A 110 -1.98 13.80 3.29
N LEU A 111 -2.53 12.60 3.11
CA LEU A 111 -3.54 12.28 2.09
C LEU A 111 -4.92 11.99 2.68
N GLN A 112 -5.24 12.68 3.77
CA GLN A 112 -6.53 12.63 4.42
C GLN A 112 -6.86 13.97 5.09
N GLU A 113 -8.12 14.17 5.40
CA GLU A 113 -8.62 15.38 6.04
C GLU A 113 -9.59 15.04 7.17
N VAL A 114 -9.63 15.91 8.19
CA VAL A 114 -10.66 15.89 9.22
C VAL A 114 -11.79 16.79 8.75
N ARG A 115 -13.02 16.28 8.72
CA ARG A 115 -14.19 17.09 8.38
C ARG A 115 -15.28 16.92 9.44
N SER A 116 -15.88 18.03 9.84
CA SER A 116 -17.06 17.99 10.70
C SER A 116 -18.28 17.54 9.89
N ASP A 117 -19.07 16.64 10.47
CA ASP A 117 -20.36 16.20 9.91
C ASP A 117 -21.51 16.55 10.86
N GLY A 118 -21.33 17.65 11.63
CA GLY A 118 -22.25 18.13 12.66
C GLY A 118 -21.76 17.77 14.06
N PRO A 119 -22.30 16.73 14.71
CA PRO A 119 -21.98 16.41 16.10
C PRO A 119 -20.61 15.75 16.29
N VAL A 120 -19.99 15.26 15.21
CA VAL A 120 -18.72 14.52 15.26
C VAL A 120 -17.80 14.95 14.12
N ASN A 121 -16.50 15.00 14.42
CA ASN A 121 -15.46 15.12 13.42
C ASN A 121 -15.15 13.74 12.83
N ASN A 122 -15.37 13.59 11.52
CA ASN A 122 -14.92 12.44 10.78
C ASN A 122 -13.44 12.60 10.44
N VAL A 123 -12.63 11.66 10.92
CA VAL A 123 -11.21 11.57 10.61
C VAL A 123 -11.00 10.68 9.39
N SER A 124 -9.90 10.88 8.67
CA SER A 124 -9.52 10.08 7.50
C SER A 124 -10.43 10.25 6.27
N MET A 125 -11.06 11.41 6.12
CA MET A 125 -11.85 11.73 4.93
C MET A 125 -10.92 11.97 3.72
N ILE A 126 -11.44 11.75 2.51
CA ILE A 126 -10.72 12.12 1.28
C ILE A 126 -10.33 13.61 1.34
N LEU A 127 -9.25 14.04 0.69
CA LEU A 127 -8.88 15.46 0.71
C LEU A 127 -9.99 16.29 0.07
N SER A 128 -10.10 17.57 0.42
CA SER A 128 -10.80 18.59 -0.37
C SER A 128 -10.00 18.96 -1.63
N GLY A 129 -10.66 19.51 -2.64
CA GLY A 129 -10.02 19.92 -3.89
C GLY A 129 -8.82 20.88 -3.70
N PRO A 130 -8.95 21.95 -2.88
CA PRO A 130 -7.82 22.83 -2.57
C PRO A 130 -6.66 22.11 -1.86
N THR A 131 -6.96 21.21 -0.92
CA THR A 131 -5.91 20.43 -0.23
C THR A 131 -5.24 19.45 -1.19
N MET A 132 -5.99 18.81 -2.09
CA MET A 132 -5.42 17.96 -3.14
C MET A 132 -4.49 18.76 -4.06
N ASN A 133 -4.92 19.93 -4.53
CA ASN A 133 -4.07 20.82 -5.35
C ASN A 133 -2.75 21.13 -4.64
N ARG A 134 -2.80 21.49 -3.36
CA ARG A 134 -1.59 21.74 -2.57
C ARG A 134 -0.68 20.52 -2.54
N ARG A 135 -1.20 19.30 -2.31
CA ARG A 135 -0.39 18.08 -2.31
C ARG A 135 0.25 17.79 -3.67
N LEU A 136 -0.49 17.97 -4.76
CA LEU A 136 0.07 17.81 -6.11
C LEU A 136 1.25 18.76 -6.35
N GLN A 137 1.11 20.01 -5.92
CA GLN A 137 2.15 21.02 -6.04
C GLN A 137 3.35 20.72 -5.16
N GLU A 138 3.14 20.37 -3.88
CA GLU A 138 4.21 19.97 -2.95
C GLU A 138 5.01 18.77 -3.48
N TYR A 139 4.36 17.82 -4.15
CA TYR A 139 5.00 16.63 -4.71
C TYR A 139 5.56 16.84 -6.13
N GLY A 140 5.39 18.03 -6.71
CA GLY A 140 5.86 18.34 -8.07
C GLY A 140 5.14 17.56 -9.17
N ILE A 141 3.92 17.08 -8.90
CA ILE A 141 3.12 16.26 -9.82
C ILE A 141 2.44 17.15 -10.86
N THR A 142 2.41 16.67 -12.09
CA THR A 142 1.71 17.28 -13.23
C THR A 142 0.81 16.25 -13.92
N LYS A 143 0.02 16.68 -14.92
CA LYS A 143 -0.84 15.77 -15.71
C LYS A 143 -0.10 14.62 -16.40
N ASP A 144 1.18 14.81 -16.73
CA ASP A 144 1.98 13.83 -17.49
C ASP A 144 2.83 12.94 -16.55
N THR A 145 2.70 13.14 -15.24
CA THR A 145 3.49 12.40 -14.24
C THR A 145 2.90 11.01 -13.99
N VAL A 146 3.75 10.00 -14.04
CA VAL A 146 3.45 8.67 -13.50
C VAL A 146 3.80 8.65 -12.01
N VAL A 147 2.80 8.43 -11.17
CA VAL A 147 2.93 8.39 -9.71
C VAL A 147 3.04 6.94 -9.26
N VAL A 148 4.07 6.60 -8.52
CA VAL A 148 4.27 5.26 -7.94
C VAL A 148 4.13 5.34 -6.43
N PHE A 149 3.13 4.68 -5.85
CA PHE A 149 2.97 4.58 -4.41
C PHE A 149 3.74 3.38 -3.86
N THR A 150 4.51 3.62 -2.80
CA THR A 150 5.23 2.62 -2.02
C THR A 150 5.13 2.93 -0.52
N GLY A 151 5.77 2.12 0.32
CA GLY A 151 5.86 2.28 1.76
C GLY A 151 5.23 1.12 2.52
N VAL A 152 4.94 1.31 3.81
CA VAL A 152 4.26 0.32 4.64
C VAL A 152 3.40 1.01 5.71
N PRO A 153 2.27 0.41 6.14
CA PRO A 153 1.69 -0.87 5.68
C PRO A 153 0.86 -0.74 4.39
N GLY A 154 0.58 -1.86 3.70
CA GLY A 154 -0.08 -1.86 2.37
C GLY A 154 -1.36 -1.03 2.25
N TYR A 155 -2.18 -0.93 3.31
CA TYR A 155 -3.42 -0.14 3.27
C TYR A 155 -3.19 1.37 3.10
N ILE A 156 -2.06 1.93 3.55
CA ILE A 156 -1.77 3.36 3.38
C ILE A 156 -1.28 3.68 1.97
N ILE A 157 -0.69 2.68 1.30
CA ILE A 157 -0.26 2.74 -0.10
C ILE A 157 -1.49 2.75 -1.00
N THR A 158 -2.38 1.78 -0.82
CA THR A 158 -3.62 1.67 -1.61
C THR A 158 -4.56 2.84 -1.35
N ARG A 159 -4.60 3.39 -0.14
CA ARG A 159 -5.28 4.67 0.13
C ARG A 159 -4.71 5.82 -0.70
N GLY A 160 -3.39 5.91 -0.84
CA GLY A 160 -2.75 6.93 -1.67
C GLY A 160 -3.17 6.80 -3.13
N TRP A 161 -3.09 5.58 -3.68
CA TRP A 161 -3.56 5.27 -5.03
C TRP A 161 -5.03 5.66 -5.23
N TRP A 162 -5.92 5.22 -4.34
CA TRP A 162 -7.35 5.47 -4.44
C TRP A 162 -7.69 6.95 -4.36
N THR A 163 -6.94 7.70 -3.53
CA THR A 163 -7.10 9.15 -3.43
C THR A 163 -6.83 9.85 -4.75
N PHE A 164 -5.78 9.47 -5.48
CA PHE A 164 -5.47 10.07 -6.77
C PHE A 164 -6.49 9.65 -7.83
N TYR A 165 -6.89 8.38 -7.83
CA TYR A 165 -7.95 7.87 -8.69
C TYR A 165 -9.26 8.65 -8.52
N TYR A 166 -9.71 8.85 -7.27
CA TYR A 166 -10.91 9.63 -6.93
C TYR A 166 -10.89 11.04 -7.54
N TRP A 167 -9.71 11.66 -7.60
CA TRP A 167 -9.53 13.01 -8.15
C TRP A 167 -9.39 13.06 -9.68
N GLY A 168 -9.43 11.92 -10.35
CA GLY A 168 -9.46 11.80 -11.81
C GLY A 168 -8.11 11.54 -12.47
N PHE A 169 -7.13 11.01 -11.73
CA PHE A 169 -5.92 10.48 -12.36
C PHE A 169 -6.22 9.18 -13.09
N SER A 170 -5.74 9.06 -14.33
CA SER A 170 -5.84 7.81 -15.11
C SER A 170 -5.05 6.70 -14.43
N GLU A 171 -5.61 5.48 -14.41
CA GLU A 171 -4.98 4.27 -13.90
C GLU A 171 -3.64 3.96 -14.62
N GLU A 172 -3.49 4.44 -15.85
CA GLU A 172 -2.24 4.34 -16.60
C GLU A 172 -1.09 5.15 -15.96
N ASN A 173 -1.41 6.18 -15.17
CA ASN A 173 -0.45 7.11 -14.55
C ASN A 173 -0.38 6.97 -13.02
N ILE A 174 -1.14 6.08 -12.39
CA ILE A 174 -1.04 5.79 -10.96
C ILE A 174 -0.72 4.32 -10.72
N LYS A 175 0.41 4.07 -10.06
CA LYS A 175 1.00 2.74 -9.87
C LYS A 175 1.20 2.44 -8.39
N VAL A 176 1.31 1.17 -8.07
CA VAL A 176 1.73 0.68 -6.76
C VAL A 176 2.94 -0.22 -6.97
N LEU A 177 3.98 -0.03 -6.16
CA LEU A 177 5.12 -0.95 -6.15
C LEU A 177 4.68 -2.27 -5.49
N ASP A 178 4.75 -3.36 -6.25
CA ASP A 178 4.41 -4.68 -5.73
C ASP A 178 5.40 -5.09 -4.64
N GLY A 179 4.87 -5.49 -3.48
CA GLY A 179 5.64 -5.74 -2.26
C GLY A 179 6.23 -4.49 -1.57
N GLY A 180 5.94 -3.28 -2.06
CA GLY A 180 6.34 -2.02 -1.44
C GLY A 180 7.85 -1.81 -1.36
N THR A 181 8.30 -0.92 -0.46
CA THR A 181 9.72 -0.54 -0.33
C THR A 181 10.57 -1.76 0.03
N LYS A 182 10.02 -2.66 0.85
CA LYS A 182 10.67 -3.93 1.19
C LYS A 182 11.06 -4.77 -0.03
N ALA A 183 10.20 -4.89 -1.03
CA ALA A 183 10.53 -5.66 -2.23
C ALA A 183 11.66 -5.04 -3.05
N TYR A 184 11.77 -3.70 -3.04
CA TYR A 184 12.89 -2.99 -3.66
C TYR A 184 14.21 -3.27 -2.94
N PHE A 185 14.17 -3.29 -1.60
CA PHE A 185 15.31 -3.66 -0.77
C PHE A 185 15.70 -5.14 -0.94
N ASP A 186 14.74 -6.06 -0.90
CA ASP A 186 14.97 -7.50 -1.03
C ASP A 186 15.54 -7.87 -2.42
N ALA A 187 15.26 -7.04 -3.44
CA ALA A 187 15.88 -7.15 -4.77
C ALA A 187 17.36 -6.69 -4.82
N GLY A 188 17.90 -6.19 -3.70
CA GLY A 188 19.30 -5.77 -3.57
C GLY A 188 19.60 -4.37 -4.12
N TYR A 189 18.58 -3.52 -4.29
CA TYR A 189 18.77 -2.16 -4.79
C TYR A 189 19.09 -1.16 -3.67
N TYR A 190 19.92 -0.17 -4.00
CA TYR A 190 20.35 0.87 -3.05
C TYR A 190 19.19 1.77 -2.62
N THR A 191 19.17 2.08 -1.33
CA THR A 191 18.24 2.99 -0.64
C THR A 191 18.98 4.22 -0.13
N THR A 192 18.25 5.27 0.22
CA THR A 192 18.82 6.51 0.75
C THR A 192 18.09 6.96 2.01
N ASN A 193 18.83 7.62 2.90
CA ASN A 193 18.26 8.29 4.06
C ASN A 193 17.84 9.76 3.75
N GLU A 194 18.04 10.21 2.52
CA GLU A 194 17.74 11.58 2.09
C GLU A 194 16.51 11.62 1.18
N PRO A 195 15.36 12.14 1.66
CA PRO A 195 14.19 12.29 0.83
C PRO A 195 14.37 13.39 -0.21
N LYS A 196 13.74 13.23 -1.38
CA LYS A 196 13.84 14.22 -2.46
C LYS A 196 13.03 15.47 -2.12
N ILE A 197 13.69 16.62 -2.20
CA ILE A 197 13.01 17.92 -2.29
C ILE A 197 12.62 18.14 -3.75
N VAL A 198 11.32 18.20 -4.03
CA VAL A 198 10.80 18.41 -5.39
C VAL A 198 10.50 19.89 -5.61
N LYS A 199 10.79 20.38 -6.82
CA LYS A 199 10.31 21.70 -7.25
C LYS A 199 8.79 21.66 -7.32
N SER A 200 8.13 22.61 -6.65
CA SER A 200 6.68 22.68 -6.67
C SER A 200 6.13 22.87 -8.08
N SER A 201 5.06 22.15 -8.41
CA SER A 201 4.31 22.39 -9.65
C SER A 201 3.28 23.50 -9.46
N SER A 202 2.67 23.97 -10.55
CA SER A 202 1.47 24.83 -10.51
C SER A 202 0.19 24.05 -10.83
N PHE A 203 0.29 22.72 -10.92
CA PHE A 203 -0.77 21.84 -11.39
C PHE A 203 -1.93 21.78 -10.41
N LYS A 204 -3.15 21.65 -10.94
CA LYS A 204 -4.38 21.52 -10.17
C LYS A 204 -5.22 20.39 -10.74
N ILE A 205 -6.09 19.82 -9.91
CA ILE A 205 -7.08 18.85 -10.34
C ILE A 205 -7.99 19.40 -11.46
N SER A 206 -8.23 20.71 -11.52
CA SER A 206 -9.01 21.33 -12.61
C SER A 206 -8.40 21.11 -14.00
N ASP A 207 -7.11 20.81 -14.04
CA ASP A 207 -6.32 20.66 -15.27
C ASP A 207 -6.33 19.20 -15.78
N LEU A 208 -6.94 18.27 -15.03
CA LEU A 208 -7.15 16.88 -15.45
C LEU A 208 -8.27 16.77 -16.50
N PRO A 209 -8.13 15.87 -17.49
CA PRO A 209 -9.11 15.72 -18.56
C PRO A 209 -10.42 15.08 -18.08
N ASP A 210 -10.36 14.19 -17.09
CA ASP A 210 -11.52 13.48 -16.56
C ASP A 210 -12.01 14.11 -15.25
N LYS A 211 -13.30 14.44 -15.22
CA LYS A 211 -14.01 15.01 -14.06
C LYS A 211 -15.10 14.09 -13.52
N SER A 212 -15.30 12.92 -14.14
CA SER A 212 -16.50 12.08 -14.00
C SER A 212 -16.72 11.49 -12.60
N ILE A 213 -15.66 11.34 -11.80
CA ILE A 213 -15.71 10.74 -10.47
C ILE A 213 -15.86 11.80 -9.34
N ARG A 214 -15.86 13.10 -9.69
CA ARG A 214 -15.90 14.18 -8.68
C ARG A 214 -17.33 14.40 -8.20
N VAL A 215 -17.63 13.89 -7.00
CA VAL A 215 -18.76 14.43 -6.24
C VAL A 215 -18.33 15.79 -5.69
N GLU A 216 -18.65 16.86 -6.41
CA GLU A 216 -18.62 18.20 -5.85
C GLU A 216 -19.78 18.30 -4.86
N ARG A 217 -19.48 18.33 -3.56
CA ARG A 217 -20.45 18.85 -2.60
C ARG A 217 -20.51 20.35 -2.84
N ILE A 218 -21.60 20.82 -3.43
CA ILE A 218 -21.92 22.25 -3.39
C ILE A 218 -22.28 22.53 -1.93
N ASP A 219 -21.40 23.22 -1.20
CA ASP A 219 -21.63 23.66 0.17
C ASP A 219 -22.62 24.85 0.18
N ASN A 220 -23.80 24.70 -0.43
CA ASN A 220 -24.89 25.65 -0.37
C ASN A 220 -26.04 25.06 0.44
N VAL A 221 -25.84 24.94 1.75
CA VAL A 221 -26.93 24.68 2.69
C VAL A 221 -26.79 25.65 3.85
N ASN A 222 -27.15 26.91 3.59
CA ASN A 222 -27.66 27.78 4.65
C ASN A 222 -29.08 27.30 4.96
N ILE A 223 -29.22 26.34 5.88
CA ILE A 223 -30.48 26.15 6.58
C ILE A 223 -30.42 27.13 7.75
N VAL A 224 -31.09 28.27 7.56
CA VAL A 224 -31.60 29.10 8.65
C VAL A 224 -33.05 28.69 8.88
#